data_AF-A0A821HZ12-F1
#
_entry.id   AF-A0A821HZ12-F1
#
_cell.length_a   1.000
_cell.length_b   1.000
_cell.length_c   1.000
_cell.angle_alpha   90.00
_cell.angle_beta   90.00
_cell.angle_gamma   90.00
#
_symmetry.space_group_name_H-M   'P 1'
#
loop_
_entity.id
_entity.type
_entity.pdbx_description
1 polymer ?
#
loop_
_entity_poly.entity_id
_entity_poly.type
_entity_poly.pdbx_seq_one_letter_code
_entity_poly.pdbx_strand_id
1 'polypeptide(L)'
;MRTEDPRYLQLLERLRHGECNYGDYELLLTRVAPILVFRNEVRTQLNHKAVSHKAEQVGQTPIVCVAQDTCKGKPIEDRALMQKLLELSDRKTENLSGLLPLVPGMPVILTQNIAIELGLINGVNGIFRQLVYQEDSVSTDIISEEFCESARYVHRPLYALVEINKSKIECNLEQLQPKLIPIPAMEQTFQVDIGDMLPKDKKPTSNRKTVLSIKQRALPLVPAYCITTHKSQGQTLNKVVIDLKLPNETDDIAAVYVPLSR
;
A
#
# COMPACT_ATOMS: atom_id res chain seq x y z
N MET A 1 17.71 -11.82 -16.33
CA MET A 1 17.86 -13.28 -16.45
C MET A 1 16.79 -13.92 -15.58
N ARG A 2 15.96 -14.78 -16.18
CA ARG A 2 14.80 -15.43 -15.54
C ARG A 2 15.27 -16.54 -14.58
N THR A 3 14.44 -16.90 -13.61
CA THR A 3 14.65 -17.90 -12.55
C THR A 3 15.39 -19.15 -13.02
N GLU A 4 16.48 -19.54 -12.34
CA GLU A 4 17.33 -20.70 -12.70
C GLU A 4 16.84 -22.03 -12.12
N ASP A 5 15.72 -22.05 -11.41
CA ASP A 5 15.17 -23.25 -10.77
C ASP A 5 14.43 -24.12 -11.79
N PRO A 6 14.97 -25.30 -12.17
CA PRO A 6 14.39 -26.14 -13.22
C PRO A 6 13.02 -26.70 -12.83
N ARG A 7 12.79 -26.95 -11.53
CA ARG A 7 11.53 -27.49 -11.02
C ARG A 7 10.43 -26.44 -11.08
N TYR A 8 10.79 -25.18 -10.87
CA TYR A 8 9.88 -24.03 -10.98
C TYR A 8 9.57 -23.68 -12.43
N LEU A 9 10.54 -23.78 -13.36
CA LEU A 9 10.29 -23.57 -14.78
C LEU A 9 9.30 -24.60 -15.34
N GLN A 10 9.44 -25.86 -14.95
CA GLN A 10 8.50 -26.92 -15.34
C GLN A 10 7.10 -26.72 -14.75
N LEU A 11 7.00 -26.23 -13.50
CA LEU A 11 5.73 -25.78 -12.91
C LEU A 11 5.07 -24.70 -13.79
N LEU A 12 5.82 -23.64 -14.13
CA LEU A 12 5.31 -22.51 -14.93
C LEU A 12 4.83 -22.94 -16.32
N GLU A 13 5.52 -23.90 -16.93
CA GLU A 13 5.13 -24.49 -18.22
C GLU A 13 3.81 -25.27 -18.10
N ARG A 14 3.69 -26.16 -17.11
CA ARG A 14 2.43 -26.89 -16.86
C ARG A 14 1.28 -25.94 -16.54
N LEU A 15 1.55 -24.90 -15.76
CA LEU A 15 0.55 -23.92 -15.37
C LEU A 15 0.05 -23.09 -16.57
N ARG A 16 0.91 -22.82 -17.56
CA ARG A 16 0.53 -22.18 -18.82
C ARG A 16 -0.46 -23.03 -19.64
N HIS A 17 -0.38 -24.35 -19.53
CA HIS A 17 -1.23 -25.29 -20.27
C HIS A 17 -2.41 -25.83 -19.44
N GLY A 18 -2.54 -25.41 -18.17
CA GLY A 18 -3.58 -25.90 -17.27
C GLY A 18 -3.35 -27.32 -16.75
N GLU A 19 -2.12 -27.82 -16.82
CA GLU A 19 -1.74 -29.21 -16.50
C GLU A 19 -1.08 -29.35 -15.11
N CYS A 20 -1.48 -28.50 -14.15
CA CYS A 20 -0.89 -28.50 -12.80
C CYS A 20 -1.20 -29.80 -12.05
N ASN A 21 -0.22 -30.30 -11.29
CA ASN A 21 -0.39 -31.48 -10.44
C ASN A 21 -0.30 -31.13 -8.93
N TYR A 22 -0.43 -32.14 -8.06
CA TYR A 22 -0.40 -31.91 -6.62
C TYR A 22 0.99 -31.50 -6.09
N GLY A 23 2.07 -31.98 -6.72
CA GLY A 23 3.44 -31.59 -6.36
C GLY A 23 3.77 -30.14 -6.73
N ASP A 24 3.09 -29.61 -7.75
CA ASP A 24 3.12 -28.20 -8.12
C ASP A 24 2.46 -27.32 -7.04
N TYR A 25 1.34 -27.78 -6.49
CA TYR A 25 0.65 -27.15 -5.37
C TYR A 25 1.53 -27.11 -4.10
N GLU A 26 2.16 -28.22 -3.73
CA GLU A 26 3.08 -28.26 -2.58
C GLU A 26 4.29 -27.35 -2.78
N LEU A 27 4.86 -27.32 -4.00
CA LEU A 27 5.97 -26.45 -4.32
C LEU A 27 5.60 -24.97 -4.17
N LEU A 28 4.38 -24.58 -4.56
CA LEU A 28 3.85 -23.22 -4.37
C LEU A 28 3.71 -22.86 -2.88
N LEU A 29 3.27 -23.79 -2.03
CA LEU A 29 3.09 -23.56 -0.58
C LEU A 29 4.41 -23.32 0.18
N THR A 30 5.54 -23.83 -0.30
CA THR A 30 6.85 -23.68 0.38
C THR A 30 7.47 -22.28 0.28
N ARG A 31 6.79 -21.32 -0.35
CA ARG A 31 7.38 -20.04 -0.78
C ARG A 31 6.55 -18.87 -0.25
N VAL A 32 6.98 -18.27 0.88
CA VAL A 32 6.44 -16.99 1.37
C VAL A 32 6.63 -15.93 0.30
N ALA A 33 5.53 -15.45 -0.25
CA ALA A 33 5.50 -14.75 -1.53
C ALA A 33 4.46 -13.63 -1.50
N PRO A 34 4.75 -12.43 -2.03
CA PRO A 34 3.76 -11.38 -2.18
C PRO A 34 2.52 -11.87 -2.93
N ILE A 35 1.34 -11.47 -2.44
CA ILE A 35 0.06 -11.83 -3.04
C ILE A 35 -0.25 -10.83 -4.17
N LEU A 36 -0.44 -11.31 -5.39
CA LEU A 36 -0.90 -10.52 -6.53
C LEU A 36 -2.43 -10.59 -6.59
N VAL A 37 -3.06 -9.42 -6.62
CA VAL A 37 -4.52 -9.31 -6.76
C VAL A 37 -4.90 -8.35 -7.88
N PHE A 38 -6.10 -8.51 -8.44
CA PHE A 38 -6.57 -7.60 -9.49
C PHE A 38 -7.19 -6.31 -8.96
N ARG A 39 -7.71 -6.33 -7.71
CA ARG A 39 -8.50 -5.23 -7.13
C ARG A 39 -7.73 -4.49 -6.04
N ASN A 40 -7.71 -3.16 -6.11
CA ASN A 40 -7.06 -2.31 -5.10
C ASN A 40 -7.70 -2.45 -3.72
N GLU A 41 -9.01 -2.63 -3.64
CA GLU A 41 -9.73 -2.78 -2.37
C GLU A 41 -9.30 -4.07 -1.65
N VAL A 42 -9.22 -5.18 -2.40
CA VAL A 42 -8.73 -6.47 -1.88
C VAL A 42 -7.28 -6.35 -1.44
N ARG A 43 -6.43 -5.69 -2.24
CA ARG A 43 -5.02 -5.43 -1.89
C ARG A 43 -4.93 -4.71 -0.55
N THR A 44 -5.69 -3.62 -0.36
CA THR A 44 -5.70 -2.82 0.87
C THR A 44 -6.13 -3.66 2.07
N GLN A 45 -7.25 -4.38 1.98
CA GLN A 45 -7.77 -5.21 3.07
C GLN A 45 -6.81 -6.34 3.46
N LEU A 46 -6.24 -7.05 2.49
CA LEU A 46 -5.26 -8.11 2.75
C LEU A 46 -4.00 -7.55 3.42
N ASN A 47 -3.53 -6.39 2.96
CA ASN A 47 -2.41 -5.70 3.56
C ASN A 47 -2.68 -5.28 5.01
N HIS A 48 -3.85 -4.69 5.30
CA HIS A 48 -4.22 -4.32 6.67
C HIS A 48 -4.21 -5.53 7.59
N LYS A 49 -4.83 -6.65 7.17
CA LYS A 49 -4.80 -7.92 7.92
C LYS A 49 -3.39 -8.47 8.11
N ALA A 50 -2.56 -8.42 7.07
CA ALA A 50 -1.18 -8.89 7.14
C ALA A 50 -0.33 -8.06 8.11
N VAL A 51 -0.57 -6.74 8.19
CA VAL A 51 0.08 -5.88 9.18
C VAL A 51 -0.35 -6.24 10.59
N SER A 52 -1.65 -6.43 10.85
CA SER A 52 -2.15 -6.86 12.16
C SER A 52 -1.54 -8.21 12.58
N HIS A 53 -1.51 -9.18 11.67
CA HIS A 53 -0.89 -10.47 11.96
C HIS A 53 0.62 -10.37 12.21
N LYS A 54 1.32 -9.53 11.43
CA LYS A 54 2.75 -9.28 11.67
C LYS A 54 2.99 -8.65 13.05
N ALA A 55 2.14 -7.70 13.44
CA ALA A 55 2.18 -7.02 14.73
C ALA A 55 2.05 -8.02 15.89
N GLU A 56 1.11 -8.96 15.81
CA GLU A 56 0.98 -10.08 16.75
C GLU A 56 2.25 -10.95 16.79
N GLN A 57 2.79 -11.34 15.64
CA GLN A 57 3.99 -12.19 15.56
C GLN A 57 5.22 -11.55 16.21
N VAL A 58 5.39 -10.23 16.08
CA VAL A 58 6.53 -9.51 16.66
C VAL A 58 6.27 -9.03 18.08
N GLY A 59 5.05 -9.20 18.60
CA GLY A 59 4.65 -8.70 19.91
C GLY A 59 4.69 -7.17 20.01
N GLN A 60 4.40 -6.46 18.91
CA GLN A 60 4.38 -4.99 18.87
C GLN A 60 3.02 -4.50 18.42
N THR A 61 2.58 -3.39 18.99
CA THR A 61 1.36 -2.70 18.58
C THR A 61 1.57 -2.00 17.23
N PRO A 62 0.64 -2.14 16.26
CA PRO A 62 0.75 -1.43 14.99
C PRO A 62 0.53 0.07 15.19
N ILE A 63 1.27 0.87 14.43
CA ILE A 63 1.10 2.32 14.34
C ILE A 63 0.34 2.62 13.06
N VAL A 64 -0.74 3.40 13.13
CA VAL A 64 -1.52 3.83 11.98
C VAL A 64 -1.25 5.31 11.73
N CYS A 65 -0.55 5.63 10.65
CA CYS A 65 -0.40 7.02 10.22
C CYS A 65 -1.70 7.49 9.59
N VAL A 66 -2.26 8.57 10.13
CA VAL A 66 -3.49 9.20 9.65
C VAL A 66 -3.13 10.36 8.74
N ALA A 67 -3.71 10.37 7.54
CA ALA A 67 -3.50 11.46 6.59
C ALA A 67 -4.12 12.76 7.11
N GLN A 68 -3.47 13.89 6.79
CA GLN A 68 -3.97 15.21 7.16
C GLN A 68 -4.55 15.90 5.92
N ASP A 69 -5.86 16.11 5.94
CA ASP A 69 -6.59 16.70 4.82
C ASP A 69 -6.92 18.18 5.09
N THR A 70 -6.68 19.00 4.07
CA THR A 70 -7.05 20.42 4.07
C THR A 70 -7.84 20.78 2.82
N CYS A 71 -8.81 21.69 2.97
CA CYS A 71 -9.55 22.27 1.84
C CYS A 71 -9.38 23.78 1.86
N LYS A 72 -8.94 24.37 0.74
CA LYS A 72 -8.65 25.82 0.64
C LYS A 72 -7.72 26.33 1.76
N GLY A 73 -6.76 25.51 2.16
CA GLY A 73 -5.77 25.84 3.21
C GLY A 73 -6.27 25.72 4.65
N LYS A 74 -7.51 25.27 4.88
CA LYS A 74 -8.06 25.03 6.22
C LYS A 74 -8.18 23.53 6.49
N PRO A 75 -7.92 23.06 7.73
CA PRO A 75 -8.20 21.68 8.09
C PRO A 75 -9.69 21.38 7.95
N ILE A 76 -10.02 20.14 7.63
CA ILE A 76 -11.42 19.70 7.54
C ILE A 76 -11.90 19.40 8.96
N GLU A 77 -12.95 20.08 9.39
CA GLU A 77 -13.52 19.93 10.74
C GLU A 77 -14.71 18.95 10.79
N ASP A 78 -15.36 18.72 9.65
CA ASP A 78 -16.49 17.79 9.55
C ASP A 78 -15.99 16.35 9.68
N ARG A 79 -16.27 15.72 10.82
CA ARG A 79 -15.89 14.34 11.13
C ARG A 79 -16.40 13.33 10.10
N ALA A 80 -17.61 13.52 9.58
CA ALA A 80 -18.18 12.58 8.60
C ALA A 80 -17.45 12.68 7.25
N LEU A 81 -17.02 13.89 6.87
CA LEU A 81 -16.21 14.09 5.68
C LEU A 81 -14.79 13.55 5.89
N MET A 82 -14.17 13.82 7.04
CA MET A 82 -12.84 13.30 7.38
C MET A 82 -12.80 11.77 7.28
N GLN A 83 -13.75 11.08 7.90
CA GLN A 83 -13.79 9.62 7.87
C GLN A 83 -13.91 9.09 6.43
N LYS A 84 -14.76 9.69 5.60
CA LYS A 84 -14.92 9.30 4.20
C LYS A 84 -13.68 9.54 3.36
N LEU A 85 -12.92 10.60 3.64
CA LEU A 85 -11.66 10.87 2.95
C LEU A 85 -10.57 9.85 3.33
N LEU A 86 -10.53 9.44 4.59
CA LEU A 86 -9.61 8.40 5.06
C LEU A 86 -9.91 7.01 4.46
N GLU A 87 -11.19 6.72 4.20
CA GLU A 87 -11.66 5.47 3.58
C GLU A 87 -11.54 5.46 2.04
N LEU A 88 -11.18 6.58 1.41
CA LEU A 88 -10.96 6.61 -0.04
C LEU A 88 -9.84 5.67 -0.45
N SER A 89 -10.02 5.00 -1.59
CA SER A 89 -8.94 4.21 -2.17
C SER A 89 -7.76 5.10 -2.54
N ASP A 90 -6.56 4.59 -2.33
CA ASP A 90 -5.30 5.26 -2.68
C ASP A 90 -5.28 5.77 -4.14
N ARG A 91 -5.93 5.06 -5.07
CA ARG A 91 -6.08 5.51 -6.46
C ARG A 91 -6.80 6.85 -6.61
N LYS A 92 -7.78 7.15 -5.75
CA LYS A 92 -8.54 8.40 -5.75
C LYS A 92 -7.82 9.54 -5.04
N THR A 93 -6.77 9.23 -4.29
CA THR A 93 -6.00 10.16 -3.46
C THR A 93 -4.55 10.28 -3.95
N GLU A 94 -4.35 10.19 -5.27
CA GLU A 94 -3.03 10.29 -5.93
C GLU A 94 -1.97 9.32 -5.38
N ASN A 95 -2.39 8.12 -4.96
CA ASN A 95 -1.57 7.06 -4.34
C ASN A 95 -1.03 7.40 -2.94
N LEU A 96 -1.66 8.32 -2.21
CA LEU A 96 -1.45 8.52 -0.78
C LEU A 96 -2.54 7.82 0.02
N SER A 97 -2.17 6.99 0.99
CA SER A 97 -3.15 6.27 1.81
C SER A 97 -3.69 7.16 2.92
N GLY A 98 -5.01 7.16 3.13
CA GLY A 98 -5.66 7.85 4.25
C GLY A 98 -5.26 7.26 5.61
N LEU A 99 -5.20 5.93 5.68
CA LEU A 99 -4.77 5.18 6.87
C LEU A 99 -3.65 4.23 6.48
N LEU A 100 -2.44 4.53 6.93
CA LEU A 100 -1.26 3.72 6.64
C LEU A 100 -0.82 2.95 7.89
N PRO A 101 -1.16 1.65 8.01
CA PRO A 101 -0.70 0.82 9.12
C PRO A 101 0.76 0.40 8.92
N LEU A 102 1.55 0.52 9.98
CA LEU A 102 2.99 0.29 10.01
C LEU A 102 3.37 -0.56 11.22
N VAL A 103 4.22 -1.56 10.99
CA VAL A 103 4.88 -2.38 12.01
C VAL A 103 6.32 -2.63 11.60
N PRO A 104 7.31 -2.42 12.48
CA PRO A 104 8.71 -2.66 12.15
C PRO A 104 8.98 -4.03 11.52
N GLY A 105 9.77 -4.05 10.45
CA GLY A 105 10.11 -5.25 9.69
C GLY A 105 9.11 -5.65 8.61
N MET A 106 8.03 -4.90 8.41
CA MET A 106 7.11 -5.15 7.30
C MET A 106 7.66 -4.68 5.94
N PRO A 107 7.31 -5.35 4.83
CA PRO A 107 7.59 -4.87 3.50
C PRO A 107 6.68 -3.69 3.15
N VAL A 108 7.26 -2.66 2.53
CA VAL A 108 6.56 -1.48 2.02
C VAL A 108 6.99 -1.17 0.59
N ILE A 109 6.11 -0.50 -0.16
CA ILE A 109 6.41 0.05 -1.49
C ILE A 109 6.27 1.56 -1.44
N LEU A 110 7.22 2.25 -2.07
CA LEU A 110 7.14 3.68 -2.31
C LEU A 110 6.11 3.99 -3.40
N THR A 111 5.19 4.92 -3.15
CA THR A 111 4.12 5.26 -4.10
C THR A 111 4.41 6.50 -4.95
N GLN A 112 5.49 7.23 -4.65
CA GLN A 112 5.86 8.47 -5.33
C GLN A 112 7.33 8.47 -5.78
N ASN A 113 7.64 9.26 -6.81
CA ASN A 113 9.02 9.53 -7.18
C ASN A 113 9.57 10.63 -6.25
N ILE A 114 10.57 10.29 -5.43
CA ILE A 114 11.22 11.25 -4.51
C ILE A 114 12.53 11.72 -5.12
N ALA A 115 13.38 10.78 -5.53
CA ALA A 115 14.69 11.06 -6.11
C ALA A 115 15.06 9.94 -7.09
N ILE A 116 14.69 10.14 -8.36
CA ILE A 116 14.84 9.14 -9.42
C ILE A 116 16.30 8.73 -9.60
N GLU A 117 17.21 9.71 -9.59
CA GLU A 117 18.66 9.49 -9.73
C GLU A 117 19.24 8.61 -8.62
N LEU A 118 18.63 8.65 -7.43
CA LEU A 118 19.02 7.87 -6.26
C LEU A 118 18.29 6.51 -6.17
N GLY A 119 17.44 6.19 -7.15
CA GLY A 119 16.62 4.97 -7.16
C GLY A 119 15.40 5.01 -6.23
N LEU A 120 15.02 6.19 -5.73
CA LEU A 120 13.81 6.40 -4.92
C LEU A 120 12.62 6.72 -5.83
N ILE A 121 12.16 5.67 -6.52
CA ILE A 121 11.10 5.74 -7.53
C ILE A 121 9.83 5.03 -7.06
N ASN A 122 8.69 5.42 -7.62
CA ASN A 122 7.42 4.73 -7.42
C ASN A 122 7.55 3.24 -7.77
N GLY A 123 7.14 2.36 -6.86
CA GLY A 123 7.24 0.91 -7.00
C GLY A 123 8.49 0.30 -6.37
N VAL A 124 9.45 1.09 -5.88
CA VAL A 124 10.60 0.53 -5.18
C VAL A 124 10.16 -0.11 -3.86
N ASN A 125 10.62 -1.34 -3.62
CA ASN A 125 10.34 -2.09 -2.39
C ASN A 125 11.37 -1.72 -1.32
N GLY A 126 10.92 -1.68 -0.07
CA GLY A 126 11.78 -1.53 1.10
C GLY A 126 11.21 -2.25 2.32
N ILE A 127 11.98 -2.24 3.41
CA ILE A 127 11.55 -2.74 4.71
C ILE A 127 11.37 -1.56 5.64
N PHE A 128 10.17 -1.38 6.17
CA PHE A 128 9.91 -0.33 7.16
C PHE A 128 10.63 -0.68 8.47
N ARG A 129 11.38 0.28 9.02
CA ARG A 129 12.14 0.09 10.26
C ARG A 129 11.57 0.89 11.42
N GLN A 130 11.27 2.17 11.21
CA GLN A 130 10.81 3.04 12.28
C GLN A 130 10.03 4.23 11.73
N LEU A 131 9.06 4.72 12.50
CA LEU A 131 8.38 5.98 12.25
C LEU A 131 8.94 7.05 13.18
N VAL A 132 9.23 8.23 12.63
CA VAL A 132 9.56 9.43 13.41
C VAL A 132 8.39 10.40 13.28
N TYR A 133 7.85 10.83 14.42
CA TYR A 133 6.62 11.63 14.51
C TYR A 133 6.66 12.53 15.75
N GLN A 134 5.71 13.46 15.85
CA GLN A 134 5.57 14.30 17.05
C GLN A 134 4.72 13.57 18.10
N GLU A 135 5.24 13.34 19.30
CA GLU A 135 4.57 12.53 20.35
C GLU A 135 3.22 13.13 20.80
N ASP A 136 3.05 14.45 20.71
CA ASP A 136 1.80 15.17 20.98
C ASP A 136 0.73 14.98 19.87
N SER A 137 1.03 14.17 18.85
CA SER A 137 0.11 13.84 17.75
C SER A 137 -0.42 12.41 17.79
N VAL A 138 -0.18 11.69 18.89
CA VAL A 138 -0.65 10.32 19.09
C VAL A 138 -2.05 10.33 19.70
N SER A 139 -3.00 9.63 19.09
CA SER A 139 -4.31 9.34 19.68
C SER A 139 -4.54 7.83 19.80
N THR A 140 -5.25 7.42 20.84
CA THR A 140 -5.76 6.05 21.02
C THR A 140 -7.23 5.93 20.67
N ASP A 141 -7.88 7.03 20.27
CA ASP A 141 -9.25 7.01 19.78
C ASP A 141 -9.34 6.14 18.53
N ILE A 142 -10.27 5.20 18.53
CA ILE A 142 -10.48 4.28 17.40
C ILE A 142 -11.03 5.10 16.23
N ILE A 143 -10.20 5.27 15.20
CA ILE A 143 -10.57 5.95 13.95
C ILE A 143 -11.14 4.96 12.93
N SER A 144 -10.73 3.69 13.01
CA SER A 144 -11.18 2.63 12.12
C SER A 144 -11.25 1.30 12.86
N GLU A 145 -12.38 0.61 12.73
CA GLU A 145 -12.63 -0.74 13.27
C GLU A 145 -11.79 -1.81 12.56
N GLU A 146 -11.05 -1.47 11.48
CA GLU A 146 -10.19 -2.41 10.75
C GLU A 146 -8.92 -2.80 11.52
N PHE A 147 -8.53 -2.00 12.53
CA PHE A 147 -7.30 -2.18 13.30
C PHE A 147 -7.60 -2.63 14.72
N CYS A 148 -6.64 -3.29 15.38
CA CYS A 148 -6.81 -3.71 16.77
C CYS A 148 -7.03 -2.51 17.71
N GLU A 149 -7.77 -2.70 18.80
CA GLU A 149 -8.05 -1.64 19.79
C GLU A 149 -6.79 -1.00 20.38
N SER A 150 -5.68 -1.74 20.42
CA SER A 150 -4.41 -1.22 20.92
C SER A 150 -3.68 -0.30 19.93
N ALA A 151 -4.13 -0.21 18.67
CA ALA A 151 -3.42 0.53 17.62
C ALA A 151 -3.22 2.00 17.98
N ARG A 152 -2.02 2.52 17.70
CA ARG A 152 -1.69 3.93 17.94
C ARG A 152 -1.89 4.73 16.66
N TYR A 153 -2.75 5.74 16.69
CA TYR A 153 -2.97 6.62 15.55
C TYR A 153 -2.07 7.85 15.63
N VAL A 154 -1.31 8.12 14.57
CA VAL A 154 -0.34 9.23 14.52
C VAL A 154 -0.76 10.22 13.44
N HIS A 155 -1.03 11.46 13.84
CA HIS A 155 -1.51 12.52 12.94
C HIS A 155 -0.40 13.38 12.35
N ARG A 156 0.79 13.46 12.98
CA ARG A 156 1.93 14.27 12.49
C ARG A 156 3.20 13.43 12.30
N PRO A 157 3.24 12.54 11.29
CA PRO A 157 4.48 11.86 10.90
C PRO A 157 5.46 12.87 10.27
N LEU A 158 6.72 12.81 10.70
CA LEU A 158 7.81 13.60 10.12
C LEU A 158 8.42 12.84 8.95
N TYR A 159 8.87 11.61 9.20
CA TYR A 159 9.39 10.70 8.19
C TYR A 159 9.36 9.25 8.67
N ALA A 160 9.36 8.31 7.73
CA ALA A 160 9.56 6.89 7.99
C ALA A 160 10.98 6.47 7.57
N LEU A 161 11.69 5.74 8.42
CA LEU A 161 12.95 5.10 8.08
C LEU A 161 12.66 3.78 7.36
N VAL A 162 13.07 3.71 6.10
CA VAL A 162 12.85 2.55 5.23
C VAL A 162 14.19 2.06 4.70
N GLU A 163 14.46 0.77 4.86
CA GLU A 163 15.61 0.14 4.26
C GLU A 163 15.32 -0.18 2.79
N ILE A 164 16.01 0.47 1.85
CA ILE A 164 15.81 0.29 0.41
C ILE A 164 17.11 -0.23 -0.22
N ASN A 165 17.17 -1.55 -0.36
CA ASN A 165 18.34 -2.26 -0.87
C ASN A 165 18.72 -1.92 -2.32
N LYS A 166 17.75 -1.47 -3.13
CA LYS A 166 17.94 -1.09 -4.54
C LYS A 166 18.30 0.39 -4.74
N SER A 167 18.41 1.16 -3.65
CA SER A 167 18.81 2.57 -3.74
C SER A 167 20.26 2.69 -4.22
N LYS A 168 20.55 3.79 -4.92
CA LYS A 168 21.91 4.16 -5.38
C LYS A 168 22.60 5.12 -4.43
N ILE A 169 22.13 5.19 -3.18
CA ILE A 169 22.66 6.09 -2.16
C ILE A 169 23.90 5.43 -1.58
N GLU A 170 25.07 5.89 -2.03
CA GLU A 170 26.38 5.37 -1.61
C GLU A 170 26.90 6.05 -0.33
N CYS A 171 26.37 7.23 0.00
CA CYS A 171 26.77 7.96 1.19
C CYS A 171 26.11 7.37 2.44
N ASN A 172 26.93 7.02 3.44
CA ASN A 172 26.47 6.99 4.81
C ASN A 172 26.06 8.41 5.17
N LEU A 173 24.75 8.69 5.23
CA LEU A 173 24.26 9.80 6.03
C LEU A 173 24.87 9.59 7.41
N GLU A 174 25.66 10.55 7.93
CA GLU A 174 26.70 10.38 8.96
C GLU A 174 26.29 9.65 10.26
N GLN A 175 24.99 9.35 10.44
CA GLN A 175 24.39 8.70 11.61
C GLN A 175 23.42 7.54 11.26
N LEU A 176 23.24 7.21 9.98
CA LEU A 176 22.32 6.17 9.52
C LEU A 176 23.09 4.99 8.94
N GLN A 177 22.59 3.78 9.21
CA GLN A 177 23.11 2.57 8.58
C GLN A 177 22.95 2.66 7.05
N PRO A 178 23.86 2.04 6.27
CA PRO A 178 23.76 2.00 4.82
C PRO A 178 22.36 1.58 4.37
N LYS A 179 21.80 2.24 3.34
CA LYS A 179 20.49 1.96 2.72
C LYS A 179 19.27 2.25 3.61
N LEU A 180 19.44 2.77 4.82
CA LEU A 180 18.34 3.25 5.64
C LEU A 180 18.02 4.71 5.27
N ILE A 181 16.86 4.91 4.65
CA ILE A 181 16.51 6.18 3.99
C ILE A 181 15.29 6.80 4.69
N PRO A 182 15.37 8.08 5.09
CA PRO A 182 14.21 8.81 5.59
C PRO A 182 13.27 9.16 4.44
N ILE A 183 12.04 8.67 4.52
CA ILE A 183 10.95 8.96 3.59
C ILE A 183 10.02 9.99 4.25
N PRO A 184 10.04 11.26 3.82
CA PRO A 184 9.22 12.31 4.43
C PRO A 184 7.76 12.19 4.03
N ALA A 185 6.86 12.76 4.84
CA ALA A 185 5.48 12.99 4.42
C ALA A 185 5.45 13.96 3.23
N MET A 186 4.56 13.70 2.28
CA MET A 186 4.36 14.49 1.06
C MET A 186 2.93 15.00 0.99
N GLU A 187 2.71 16.01 0.15
CA GLU A 187 1.40 16.60 -0.09
C GLU A 187 0.96 16.31 -1.53
N GLN A 188 -0.28 15.87 -1.70
CA GLN A 188 -0.93 15.72 -3.00
C GLN A 188 -2.31 16.39 -2.97
N THR A 189 -2.76 16.86 -4.13
CA THR A 189 -4.08 17.46 -4.28
C THR A 189 -4.94 16.60 -5.19
N PHE A 190 -6.12 16.22 -4.71
CA PHE A 190 -7.10 15.48 -5.51
C PHE A 190 -8.47 16.14 -5.44
N GLN A 191 -9.34 15.74 -6.35
CA GLN A 191 -10.71 16.23 -6.45
C GLN A 191 -11.69 15.17 -5.95
N VAL A 192 -12.64 15.60 -5.11
CA VAL A 192 -13.67 14.73 -4.53
C VAL A 192 -15.03 15.32 -4.82
N ASP A 193 -15.91 14.53 -5.43
CA ASP A 193 -17.32 14.90 -5.55
C ASP A 193 -18.05 14.60 -4.23
N ILE A 194 -18.49 15.66 -3.54
CA ILE A 194 -19.29 15.54 -2.30
C ILE A 194 -20.60 14.77 -2.56
N GLY A 195 -21.15 14.84 -3.78
CA GLY A 195 -22.39 14.15 -4.15
C GLY A 195 -22.28 12.62 -4.02
N ASP A 196 -21.09 12.07 -4.25
CA ASP A 196 -20.80 10.64 -4.07
C ASP A 196 -20.53 10.28 -2.60
N MET A 197 -20.22 11.29 -1.78
CA MET A 197 -19.95 11.14 -0.36
C MET A 197 -21.18 11.40 0.53
N LEU A 198 -22.29 11.93 0.02
CA LEU A 198 -23.51 12.13 0.81
C LEU A 198 -24.39 10.87 0.80
N PRO A 199 -25.14 10.58 1.89
CA PRO A 199 -26.17 9.54 1.87
C PRO A 199 -27.16 9.79 0.72
N LYS A 200 -27.59 8.71 0.05
CA LYS A 200 -28.45 8.78 -1.15
C LYS A 200 -29.72 9.64 -0.96
N ASP A 201 -30.20 9.77 0.27
CA ASP A 201 -31.41 10.51 0.64
C ASP A 201 -31.22 12.04 0.71
N LYS A 202 -29.98 12.54 0.61
CA LYS A 202 -29.64 13.98 0.62
C LYS A 202 -28.86 14.40 -0.63
N LYS A 203 -29.11 13.76 -1.78
CA LYS A 203 -28.57 14.26 -3.05
C LYS A 203 -29.18 15.63 -3.35
N PRO A 204 -28.37 16.70 -3.46
CA PRO A 204 -28.90 18.02 -3.77
C PRO A 204 -29.50 18.01 -5.19
N THR A 205 -30.73 18.52 -5.31
CA THR A 205 -31.48 18.73 -6.58
C THR A 205 -30.89 19.83 -7.47
N SER A 206 -29.68 20.31 -7.19
CA SER A 206 -29.06 21.48 -7.83
C SER A 206 -27.72 21.12 -8.47
N ASN A 207 -27.56 21.54 -9.72
CA ASN A 207 -26.36 21.46 -10.58
C ASN A 207 -25.17 22.34 -10.08
N ARG A 208 -25.02 22.52 -8.76
CA ARG A 208 -23.86 23.23 -8.19
C ARG A 208 -22.64 22.32 -8.24
N LYS A 209 -21.48 22.85 -8.63
CA LYS A 209 -20.18 22.16 -8.56
C LYS A 209 -19.99 21.58 -7.15
N THR A 210 -20.22 20.28 -7.01
CA THR A 210 -20.06 19.49 -5.78
C THR A 210 -18.62 19.01 -5.57
N VAL A 211 -17.69 19.43 -6.42
CA VAL A 211 -16.29 18.98 -6.38
C VAL A 211 -15.48 19.85 -5.41
N LEU A 212 -14.93 19.23 -4.37
CA LEU A 212 -13.92 19.82 -3.50
C LEU A 212 -12.52 19.47 -4.00
N SER A 213 -11.61 20.44 -3.90
CA SER A 213 -10.19 20.18 -4.00
C SER A 213 -9.64 19.96 -2.59
N ILE A 214 -9.15 18.76 -2.34
CA ILE A 214 -8.60 18.32 -1.06
C ILE A 214 -7.09 18.18 -1.24
N LYS A 215 -6.34 18.81 -0.34
CA LYS A 215 -4.89 18.66 -0.24
C LYS A 215 -4.59 17.76 0.96
N GLN A 216 -4.09 16.58 0.66
CA GLN A 216 -3.77 15.54 1.63
C GLN A 216 -2.27 15.50 1.88
N ARG A 217 -1.88 15.42 3.15
CA ARG A 217 -0.51 15.16 3.59
C ARG A 217 -0.40 13.77 4.20
N ALA A 218 0.43 12.91 3.63
CA ALA A 218 0.64 11.54 4.11
C ALA A 218 2.04 11.01 3.70
N LEU A 219 2.45 9.88 4.29
CA LEU A 219 3.65 9.17 3.84
C LEU A 219 3.38 8.50 2.48
N PRO A 220 4.30 8.61 1.50
CA PRO A 220 4.16 8.00 0.18
C PRO A 220 4.52 6.50 0.21
N LEU A 221 3.93 5.76 1.14
CA LEU A 221 4.20 4.33 1.38
C LEU A 221 2.90 3.55 1.44
N VAL A 222 2.96 2.29 1.01
CA VAL A 222 1.89 1.29 1.24
C VAL A 222 2.50 -0.03 1.68
N PRO A 223 1.79 -0.84 2.49
CA PRO A 223 2.22 -2.20 2.79
C PRO A 223 2.36 -3.03 1.50
N ALA A 224 3.33 -3.94 1.48
CA ALA A 224 3.67 -4.72 0.29
C ALA A 224 3.61 -6.25 0.51
N TYR A 225 2.75 -6.71 1.42
CA TYR A 225 2.41 -8.14 1.51
C TYR A 225 1.55 -8.57 0.32
N CYS A 226 0.73 -7.65 -0.18
CA CYS A 226 -0.10 -7.80 -1.35
C CYS A 226 0.07 -6.59 -2.28
N ILE A 227 0.19 -6.84 -3.59
CA ILE A 227 0.29 -5.80 -4.62
C ILE A 227 -0.67 -6.10 -5.76
N THR A 228 -1.04 -5.09 -6.54
CA THR A 228 -1.86 -5.35 -7.71
C THR A 228 -1.05 -5.90 -8.88
N THR A 229 -1.69 -6.72 -9.71
CA THR A 229 -1.08 -7.27 -10.95
C THR A 229 -0.49 -6.17 -11.82
N HIS A 230 -1.22 -5.06 -12.02
CA HIS A 230 -0.72 -3.88 -12.74
C HIS A 230 0.54 -3.28 -12.10
N LYS A 231 0.59 -3.13 -10.76
CA LYS A 231 1.78 -2.60 -10.07
C LYS A 231 2.97 -3.56 -10.10
N SER A 232 2.74 -4.86 -10.28
CA SER A 232 3.81 -5.85 -10.46
C SER A 232 4.48 -5.81 -11.84
N GLN A 233 3.87 -5.17 -12.83
CA GLN A 233 4.39 -5.13 -14.20
C GLN A 233 5.78 -4.49 -14.25
N GLY A 234 6.74 -5.18 -14.86
CA GLY A 234 8.13 -4.73 -14.94
C GLY A 234 8.96 -4.92 -13.66
N GLN A 235 8.35 -5.38 -12.57
CA GLN A 235 9.09 -5.81 -11.37
C GLN A 235 9.57 -7.26 -11.53
N THR A 236 10.74 -7.56 -10.98
CA THR A 236 11.22 -8.92 -10.76
C THR A 236 10.80 -9.37 -9.37
N LEU A 237 9.88 -10.33 -9.28
CA LEU A 237 9.40 -10.90 -8.03
C LEU A 237 9.81 -12.37 -8.00
N ASN A 238 10.65 -12.76 -7.04
CA ASN A 238 11.22 -14.12 -7.05
C ASN A 238 10.18 -15.21 -6.73
N LYS A 239 9.11 -14.85 -6.03
CA LYS A 239 8.04 -15.75 -5.54
C LYS A 239 6.76 -14.91 -5.45
N VAL A 240 5.62 -15.39 -5.97
CA VAL A 240 4.31 -14.71 -5.88
C VAL A 240 3.19 -15.71 -5.61
N VAL A 241 2.20 -15.35 -4.79
CA VAL A 241 0.90 -16.03 -4.72
C VAL A 241 -0.07 -15.21 -5.56
N ILE A 242 -0.91 -15.81 -6.40
CA ILE A 242 -1.78 -15.05 -7.30
C ILE A 242 -3.23 -15.37 -6.98
N ASP A 243 -4.01 -14.34 -6.67
CA ASP A 243 -5.46 -14.42 -6.64
C ASP A 243 -5.98 -14.42 -8.08
N LEU A 244 -6.42 -15.59 -8.54
CA LEU A 244 -6.96 -15.78 -9.89
C LEU A 244 -8.41 -15.30 -10.02
N LYS A 245 -9.01 -14.75 -8.96
CA LYS A 245 -10.36 -14.20 -9.03
C LYS A 245 -10.35 -12.90 -9.85
N LEU A 246 -10.74 -13.04 -11.11
CA LEU A 246 -10.88 -11.92 -12.03
C LEU A 246 -12.04 -10.99 -11.59
N PRO A 247 -11.94 -9.68 -11.83
CA PRO A 247 -13.07 -8.77 -11.74
C PRO A 247 -14.25 -9.27 -12.58
N ASN A 248 -15.48 -9.07 -12.10
CA ASN A 248 -16.72 -9.57 -12.71
C ASN A 248 -16.97 -9.08 -14.16
N GLU A 249 -16.11 -8.22 -14.72
CA GLU A 249 -16.24 -7.61 -16.06
C GLU A 249 -15.09 -7.96 -17.01
N THR A 250 -14.10 -8.74 -16.56
CA THR A 250 -12.93 -9.09 -17.38
C THR A 250 -12.84 -10.60 -17.55
N ASP A 251 -13.42 -11.11 -18.64
CA ASP A 251 -13.21 -12.48 -19.15
C ASP A 251 -11.88 -12.62 -19.92
N ASP A 252 -10.99 -11.63 -19.82
CA ASP A 252 -9.72 -11.64 -20.53
C ASP A 252 -8.72 -12.53 -19.78
N ILE A 253 -8.67 -13.82 -20.17
CA ILE A 253 -7.69 -14.81 -19.71
C ILE A 253 -6.25 -14.27 -19.86
N ALA A 254 -5.99 -13.34 -20.80
CA ALA A 254 -4.69 -12.71 -20.96
C ALA A 254 -4.30 -11.83 -19.75
N ALA A 255 -5.25 -11.32 -18.97
CA ALA A 255 -4.98 -10.58 -17.74
C ALA A 255 -4.27 -11.44 -16.69
N VAL A 256 -4.43 -12.77 -16.74
CA VAL A 256 -3.75 -13.74 -15.87
C VAL A 256 -2.29 -13.96 -16.30
N TYR A 257 -1.94 -13.74 -17.56
CA TYR A 257 -0.57 -13.92 -18.03
C TYR A 257 0.43 -12.96 -17.37
N VAL A 258 0.01 -11.72 -17.10
CA VAL A 258 0.88 -10.71 -16.44
C VAL A 258 1.35 -11.18 -15.05
N PRO A 259 0.46 -11.57 -14.12
CA PRO A 259 0.89 -12.08 -12.82
C PRO A 259 1.62 -13.42 -12.92
N LEU A 260 1.21 -14.34 -13.81
CA LEU A 260 1.90 -15.63 -13.99
C LEU A 260 3.32 -15.51 -14.58
N SER A 261 3.60 -14.41 -15.29
CA SER A 261 4.92 -14.13 -15.86
C SER A 261 5.84 -13.35 -14.93
N ARG A 262 5.41 -13.06 -13.69
CA ARG A 262 6.26 -12.44 -12.66
C ARG A 262 7.13 -13.49 -11.98
#